data_AF-A0A068TZ83-F1
#
_entry.id   AF-A0A068TZ83-F1
#
_cell.length_a   1.000
_cell.length_b   1.000
_cell.length_c   1.000
_cell.angle_alpha   90.00
_cell.angle_beta   90.00
_cell.angle_gamma   90.00
#
_symmetry.space_group_name_H-M   'P 1'
#
loop_
_entity.id
_entity.type
_entity.pdbx_description
1 polymer ?
#
loop_
_entity_poly.entity_id
_entity_poly.type
_entity_poly.pdbx_seq_one_letter_code
_entity_poly.pdbx_strand_id
1 'polypeptide(L)'
;MLRGQPGFYSYAIFERSNGWPGVDISELRIALKLDHRRFNYMAVADNIQRVMPTASDRQNGQPLAYPEAVFLTNPTNLTFKGQVDDKYEYSKDNKDNHVHGWITSDSQVGFWMIIPSYEFKTGGPIKRELTSHVGPTTLAAFHSRHYAGATLKGLKFVDGEPWKKVFGPVFVYLNSNSDNPTSFSLWEDAKHQSVKEARKWPYDFPASDDYPHATQRATVRGHLKVHDRYLERSPFPAKSAYVGLAPPGAPGSWQLNAKGYQFWTQTDGCGHFTIRGIRPGKYNLYAWVPGIMGDYKSDLDINLRPGEYKLGEFVFTPPRNGPTIWEIGIPDRTAAEFYVPDGNPRLENPLFINHPEKYRQYGLWERYTDLYPDHDLVFRVGVSDYRKDWFFAHVTRRSEDNSRLPTTWQISFDLRQVLPKAIYTLQLALASSAGAEVQVRVNDPNASSPQFSTGLIGKDNAIARHGIHGLYQLFSVNIPGNRLVSGPNTIFLRQSRGGYIFSGVMYDYLRLEGPAV
;
A
#
# COMPACT_ATOMS: atom_id res chain seq x y z
N MET A 1 -24.32 21.78 -1.93
CA MET A 1 -23.51 23.01 -2.06
C MET A 1 -23.74 23.88 -0.83
N LEU A 2 -22.73 24.60 -0.36
CA LEU A 2 -22.85 25.54 0.75
C LEU A 2 -22.60 26.96 0.26
N ARG A 3 -23.36 27.93 0.78
CA ARG A 3 -23.19 29.35 0.42
C ARG A 3 -21.75 29.81 0.74
N GLY A 4 -21.12 30.49 -0.20
CA GLY A 4 -19.78 31.06 -0.03
C GLY A 4 -18.62 30.05 -0.08
N GLN A 5 -18.88 28.78 -0.43
CA GLN A 5 -17.83 27.79 -0.67
C GLN A 5 -17.66 27.59 -2.19
N PRO A 6 -16.46 27.73 -2.75
CA PRO A 6 -16.25 27.60 -4.19
C PRO A 6 -16.11 26.11 -4.56
N GLY A 7 -17.25 25.43 -4.64
CA GLY A 7 -17.28 24.00 -4.89
C GLY A 7 -18.54 23.31 -4.35
N PHE A 8 -18.50 21.98 -4.30
CA PHE A 8 -19.59 21.18 -3.75
C PHE A 8 -19.10 19.93 -3.03
N TYR A 9 -19.81 19.57 -1.97
CA TYR A 9 -19.58 18.34 -1.23
C TYR A 9 -20.41 17.20 -1.83
N SER A 10 -19.89 15.99 -1.80
CA SER A 10 -20.59 14.78 -2.24
C SER A 10 -20.35 13.63 -1.27
N TYR A 11 -21.39 12.87 -0.98
CA TYR A 11 -21.33 11.65 -0.21
C TYR A 11 -22.38 10.68 -0.76
N ALA A 12 -22.21 9.39 -0.50
CA ALA A 12 -23.16 8.37 -0.92
C ALA A 12 -23.50 7.46 0.26
N ILE A 13 -24.77 7.12 0.39
CA ILE A 13 -25.25 6.12 1.35
C ILE A 13 -25.61 4.89 0.53
N PHE A 14 -24.88 3.82 0.76
CA PHE A 14 -25.17 2.52 0.16
C PHE A 14 -25.93 1.70 1.20
N GLU A 15 -27.10 1.19 0.81
CA GLU A 15 -27.96 0.38 1.67
C GLU A 15 -28.37 -0.89 0.95
N ARG A 16 -28.34 -1.99 1.71
CA ARG A 16 -28.83 -3.31 1.35
C ARG A 16 -29.79 -3.73 2.46
N SER A 17 -31.06 -3.85 2.12
CA SER A 17 -32.09 -4.25 3.08
C SER A 17 -32.09 -5.77 3.29
N ASN A 18 -32.74 -6.21 4.37
CA ASN A 18 -32.91 -7.63 4.66
C ASN A 18 -33.63 -8.33 3.49
N GLY A 19 -33.20 -9.55 3.16
CA GLY A 19 -33.79 -10.38 2.10
C GLY A 19 -33.30 -10.11 0.67
N TRP A 20 -32.41 -9.14 0.43
CA TRP A 20 -31.84 -8.92 -0.91
C TRP A 20 -30.92 -10.09 -1.36
N PRO A 21 -30.72 -10.31 -2.68
CA PRO A 21 -29.84 -11.36 -3.19
C PRO A 21 -28.36 -11.02 -3.02
N GLY A 22 -27.49 -11.99 -2.79
CA GLY A 22 -26.05 -11.77 -2.61
C GLY A 22 -25.41 -10.96 -3.73
N VAL A 23 -24.43 -10.13 -3.39
CA VAL A 23 -23.74 -9.23 -4.34
C VAL A 23 -22.27 -9.09 -3.99
N ASP A 24 -21.43 -8.92 -5.01
CA ASP A 24 -20.00 -8.70 -4.87
C ASP A 24 -19.60 -7.40 -5.61
N ILE A 25 -19.40 -6.33 -4.85
CA ILE A 25 -19.01 -5.03 -5.40
C ILE A 25 -17.48 -4.95 -5.39
N SER A 26 -16.87 -4.96 -6.57
CA SER A 26 -15.43 -4.96 -6.77
C SER A 26 -14.78 -3.58 -6.77
N GLU A 27 -15.54 -2.53 -7.10
CA GLU A 27 -15.12 -1.14 -7.10
C GLU A 27 -16.30 -0.22 -6.77
N LEU A 28 -16.04 0.84 -6.02
CA LEU A 28 -16.96 1.94 -5.74
C LEU A 28 -16.18 3.25 -5.72
N ARG A 29 -16.61 4.20 -6.56
CA ARG A 29 -15.97 5.50 -6.71
C ARG A 29 -16.90 6.54 -7.31
N ILE A 30 -16.59 7.81 -7.07
CA ILE A 30 -17.07 8.92 -7.91
C ILE A 30 -16.05 9.15 -9.02
N ALA A 31 -16.51 9.33 -10.26
CA ALA A 31 -15.64 9.67 -11.39
C ALA A 31 -16.15 10.95 -12.07
N LEU A 32 -15.32 11.99 -12.08
CA LEU A 32 -15.61 13.28 -12.68
C LEU A 32 -14.70 13.43 -13.91
N LYS A 33 -15.31 13.49 -15.09
CA LYS A 33 -14.62 13.70 -16.37
C LYS A 33 -14.77 15.16 -16.76
N LEU A 34 -13.66 15.88 -16.79
CA LEU A 34 -13.64 17.32 -17.07
C LEU A 34 -13.58 17.60 -18.57
N ASP A 35 -13.81 18.86 -18.98
CA ASP A 35 -13.68 19.25 -20.38
C ASP A 35 -12.22 19.13 -20.84
N HIS A 36 -11.94 18.13 -21.67
CA HIS A 36 -10.63 17.82 -22.24
C HIS A 36 -10.02 18.96 -23.07
N ARG A 37 -10.83 19.92 -23.52
CA ARG A 37 -10.34 21.11 -24.24
C ARG A 37 -9.79 22.17 -23.28
N ARG A 38 -10.22 22.15 -22.02
CA ARG A 38 -9.84 23.15 -21.01
C ARG A 38 -8.78 22.63 -20.06
N PHE A 39 -8.90 21.39 -19.58
CA PHE A 39 -8.02 20.83 -18.55
C PHE A 39 -6.97 19.90 -19.16
N ASN A 40 -5.68 20.23 -18.95
CA ASN A 40 -4.55 19.46 -19.49
C ASN A 40 -3.41 19.25 -18.49
N TYR A 41 -3.37 19.99 -17.38
CA TYR A 41 -2.33 19.88 -16.36
C TYR A 41 -2.90 19.17 -15.14
N MET A 42 -2.25 18.10 -14.70
CA MET A 42 -2.67 17.31 -13.55
C MET A 42 -1.69 17.48 -12.41
N ALA A 43 -2.20 17.51 -11.18
CA ALA A 43 -1.38 17.48 -9.97
C ALA A 43 -1.97 16.49 -8.96
N VAL A 44 -1.13 15.56 -8.47
CA VAL A 44 -1.48 14.57 -7.45
C VAL A 44 -0.48 14.56 -6.28
N ALA A 45 0.66 15.23 -6.44
CA ALA A 45 1.66 15.52 -5.41
C ALA A 45 2.56 16.68 -5.86
N ASP A 46 3.32 17.28 -4.94
CA ASP A 46 4.29 18.33 -5.24
C ASP A 46 5.29 17.91 -6.33
N ASN A 47 5.71 16.64 -6.31
CA ASN A 47 6.63 16.02 -7.25
C ASN A 47 5.95 15.16 -8.35
N ILE A 48 4.61 15.11 -8.37
CA ILE A 48 3.84 14.35 -9.37
C ILE A 48 2.77 15.28 -9.96
N GLN A 49 3.23 16.15 -10.84
CA GLN A 49 2.38 17.09 -11.57
C GLN A 49 2.98 17.40 -12.94
N ARG A 50 2.14 17.49 -13.97
CA ARG A 50 2.59 17.72 -15.36
C ARG A 50 1.42 18.04 -16.29
N VAL A 51 1.74 18.55 -17.47
CA VAL A 51 0.85 18.43 -18.63
C VAL A 51 0.72 16.94 -18.97
N MET A 52 -0.51 16.50 -19.16
CA MET A 52 -0.87 15.12 -19.45
C MET A 52 -1.15 14.91 -20.94
N PRO A 53 -0.89 13.71 -21.49
CA PRO A 53 -1.38 13.34 -22.82
C PRO A 53 -2.91 13.30 -22.83
N THR A 54 -3.50 13.41 -24.02
CA THR A 54 -4.96 13.35 -24.20
C THR A 54 -5.46 11.91 -24.22
N ALA A 55 -6.76 11.71 -24.03
CA ALA A 55 -7.38 10.39 -24.20
C ALA A 55 -7.23 9.87 -25.64
N SER A 56 -7.25 10.76 -26.64
CA SER A 56 -7.01 10.43 -28.05
C SER A 56 -5.58 9.94 -28.29
N ASP A 57 -4.59 10.61 -27.67
CA ASP A 57 -3.18 10.19 -27.76
C ASP A 57 -2.99 8.76 -27.24
N ARG A 58 -3.66 8.43 -26.14
CA ARG A 58 -3.67 7.06 -25.60
C ARG A 58 -4.41 6.09 -26.52
N GLN A 59 -5.56 6.46 -27.05
CA GLN A 59 -6.36 5.59 -27.93
C GLN A 59 -5.59 5.21 -29.21
N ASN A 60 -4.79 6.15 -29.73
CA ASN A 60 -3.94 5.95 -30.91
C ASN A 60 -2.56 5.38 -30.58
N GLY A 61 -2.25 5.23 -29.29
CA GLY A 61 -1.01 4.63 -28.80
C GLY A 61 -1.02 3.10 -28.87
N GLN A 62 0.08 2.50 -28.45
CA GLN A 62 0.23 1.04 -28.40
C GLN A 62 0.03 0.55 -26.96
N PRO A 63 -1.02 -0.25 -26.67
CA PRO A 63 -1.12 -0.96 -25.41
C PRO A 63 0.09 -1.87 -25.18
N LEU A 64 0.57 -1.92 -23.94
CA LEU A 64 1.70 -2.75 -23.55
C LEU A 64 1.21 -4.04 -22.87
N ALA A 65 1.85 -4.49 -21.80
CA ALA A 65 1.54 -5.77 -21.16
C ALA A 65 0.12 -5.87 -20.57
N TYR A 66 -0.55 -4.73 -20.39
CA TYR A 66 -1.94 -4.61 -19.95
C TYR A 66 -2.53 -3.30 -20.50
N PRO A 67 -3.86 -3.21 -20.69
CA PRO A 67 -4.48 -2.12 -21.46
C PRO A 67 -4.32 -0.74 -20.84
N GLU A 68 -4.02 -0.65 -19.54
CA GLU A 68 -3.82 0.63 -18.87
C GLU A 68 -2.44 1.24 -19.05
N ALA A 69 -1.43 0.48 -19.47
CA ALA A 69 -0.13 1.01 -19.86
C ALA A 69 -0.07 1.18 -21.37
N VAL A 70 0.13 2.41 -21.82
CA VAL A 70 0.12 2.77 -23.24
C VAL A 70 1.41 3.48 -23.62
N PHE A 71 2.10 2.96 -24.63
CA PHE A 71 3.22 3.63 -25.27
C PHE A 71 2.72 4.64 -26.31
N LEU A 72 3.13 5.90 -26.17
CA LEU A 72 2.65 7.01 -26.99
C LEU A 72 3.47 7.13 -28.28
N THR A 73 2.93 6.57 -29.36
CA THR A 73 3.60 6.47 -30.68
C THR A 73 3.54 7.77 -31.49
N ASN A 74 2.38 8.42 -31.52
CA ASN A 74 2.14 9.65 -32.26
C ASN A 74 1.19 10.61 -31.52
N PRO A 75 1.60 11.13 -30.35
CA PRO A 75 0.76 12.04 -29.57
C PRO A 75 0.68 13.43 -30.21
N THR A 76 -0.44 14.11 -29.96
CA THR A 76 -0.71 15.49 -30.39
C THR A 76 0.36 16.47 -29.89
N ASN A 77 0.87 16.25 -28.68
CA ASN A 77 2.07 16.93 -28.17
C ASN A 77 3.28 15.99 -28.30
N LEU A 78 4.18 16.33 -29.24
CA LEU A 78 5.35 15.50 -29.57
C LEU A 78 6.33 15.30 -28.41
N THR A 79 6.28 16.12 -27.35
CA THR A 79 7.11 15.89 -26.15
C THR A 79 6.77 14.57 -25.45
N PHE A 80 5.54 14.06 -25.60
CA PHE A 80 5.13 12.77 -25.07
C PHE A 80 5.51 11.58 -25.95
N LYS A 81 6.04 11.81 -27.16
CA LYS A 81 6.39 10.73 -28.08
C LYS A 81 7.44 9.82 -27.44
N GLY A 82 7.19 8.53 -27.45
CA GLY A 82 8.08 7.53 -26.86
C GLY A 82 7.96 7.37 -25.34
N GLN A 83 7.03 8.08 -24.69
CA GLN A 83 6.75 7.90 -23.26
C GLN A 83 5.67 6.83 -23.06
N VAL A 84 5.68 6.22 -21.87
CA VAL A 84 4.57 5.40 -21.39
C VAL A 84 3.68 6.24 -20.47
N ASP A 85 2.36 6.10 -20.64
CA ASP A 85 1.38 6.62 -19.68
C ASP A 85 0.54 5.47 -19.11
N ASP A 86 0.41 5.47 -17.79
CA ASP A 86 -0.40 4.51 -17.06
C ASP A 86 -1.11 5.19 -15.88
N LYS A 87 -2.42 4.94 -15.74
CA LYS A 87 -3.21 5.51 -14.64
C LYS A 87 -2.66 5.12 -13.25
N TYR A 88 -2.00 3.97 -13.11
CA TYR A 88 -1.47 3.51 -11.83
C TYR A 88 -0.22 4.28 -11.37
N GLU A 89 0.47 4.98 -12.28
CA GLU A 89 1.58 5.88 -11.95
C GLU A 89 1.14 6.99 -10.98
N TYR A 90 -0.14 7.35 -11.02
CA TYR A 90 -0.74 8.43 -10.25
C TYR A 90 -1.51 7.92 -9.01
N SER A 91 -1.33 6.67 -8.62
CA SER A 91 -1.92 6.11 -7.39
C SER A 91 -1.26 6.65 -6.12
N LYS A 92 -2.05 6.76 -5.05
CA LYS A 92 -1.59 7.21 -3.72
C LYS A 92 -2.13 6.30 -2.63
N ASP A 93 -1.34 6.15 -1.57
CA ASP A 93 -1.80 5.55 -0.32
C ASP A 93 -2.93 6.40 0.26
N ASN A 94 -3.88 5.76 0.93
CA ASN A 94 -4.98 6.48 1.56
C ASN A 94 -4.50 7.59 2.49
N LYS A 95 -3.45 7.35 3.29
CA LYS A 95 -2.88 8.32 4.22
C LYS A 95 -2.34 9.59 3.56
N ASP A 96 -1.94 9.52 2.28
CA ASP A 96 -1.32 10.64 1.55
C ASP A 96 -2.28 11.27 0.52
N ASN A 97 -3.42 10.62 0.26
CA ASN A 97 -4.40 11.05 -0.74
C ASN A 97 -5.36 12.11 -0.15
N HIS A 98 -4.84 13.31 0.14
CA HIS A 98 -5.61 14.43 0.70
C HIS A 98 -6.27 15.30 -0.36
N VAL A 99 -5.54 15.63 -1.42
CA VAL A 99 -5.98 16.49 -2.52
C VAL A 99 -5.28 16.11 -3.82
N HIS A 100 -6.03 16.10 -4.92
CA HIS A 100 -5.51 15.90 -6.27
C HIS A 100 -6.50 16.46 -7.30
N GLY A 101 -6.05 16.73 -8.52
CA GLY A 101 -6.92 17.40 -9.48
C GLY A 101 -6.28 17.79 -10.80
N TRP A 102 -6.92 18.75 -11.45
CA TRP A 102 -6.58 19.26 -12.76
C TRP A 102 -6.61 20.78 -12.79
N ILE A 103 -5.76 21.37 -13.62
CA ILE A 103 -5.66 22.79 -13.89
C ILE A 103 -5.93 23.02 -15.38
N THR A 104 -6.56 24.15 -15.70
CA THR A 104 -6.82 24.57 -17.07
C THR A 104 -5.53 24.94 -17.81
N SER A 105 -5.56 24.85 -19.14
CA SER A 105 -4.40 25.14 -20.01
C SER A 105 -3.89 26.58 -19.90
N ASP A 106 -4.76 27.52 -19.58
CA ASP A 106 -4.45 28.93 -19.29
C ASP A 106 -4.03 29.17 -17.82
N SER A 107 -3.96 28.11 -17.01
CA SER A 107 -3.65 28.15 -15.57
C SER A 107 -4.56 29.07 -14.74
N GLN A 108 -5.78 29.35 -15.21
CA GLN A 108 -6.71 30.23 -14.51
C GLN A 108 -7.60 29.52 -13.50
N VAL A 109 -7.93 28.23 -13.71
CA VAL A 109 -8.88 27.48 -12.89
C VAL A 109 -8.30 26.13 -12.48
N GLY A 110 -8.41 25.82 -11.18
CA GLY A 110 -8.14 24.50 -10.63
C GLY A 110 -9.43 23.76 -10.28
N PHE A 111 -9.44 22.46 -10.53
CA PHE A 111 -10.49 21.51 -10.13
C PHE A 111 -9.88 20.44 -9.26
N TRP A 112 -10.31 20.34 -8.01
CA TRP A 112 -9.66 19.53 -6.99
C TRP A 112 -10.65 18.61 -6.30
N MET A 113 -10.24 17.36 -6.09
CA MET A 113 -10.89 16.44 -5.16
C MET A 113 -10.17 16.50 -3.83
N ILE A 114 -10.88 16.89 -2.78
CA ILE A 114 -10.39 16.93 -1.39
C ILE A 114 -11.07 15.80 -0.61
N ILE A 115 -10.25 14.99 0.07
CA ILE A 115 -10.69 13.87 0.89
C ILE A 115 -10.32 14.19 2.35
N PRO A 116 -11.28 14.72 3.16
CA PRO A 116 -10.98 15.22 4.50
C PRO A 116 -10.84 14.10 5.54
N SER A 117 -11.34 12.90 5.24
CA SER A 117 -11.30 11.73 6.12
C SER A 117 -11.25 10.44 5.32
N TYR A 118 -10.66 9.41 5.92
CA TYR A 118 -10.54 8.07 5.35
C TYR A 118 -11.43 7.05 6.05
N GLU A 119 -12.36 7.48 6.93
CA GLU A 119 -13.14 6.58 7.77
C GLU A 119 -13.91 5.50 7.01
N PHE A 120 -14.33 5.85 5.79
CA PHE A 120 -15.15 5.03 4.91
C PHE A 120 -14.32 4.20 3.92
N LYS A 121 -13.01 4.48 3.79
CA LYS A 121 -12.14 3.76 2.87
C LYS A 121 -11.80 2.37 3.38
N THR A 122 -11.31 1.52 2.49
CA THR A 122 -10.98 0.12 2.78
C THR A 122 -9.48 -0.09 2.92
N GLY A 123 -9.08 -1.08 3.72
CA GLY A 123 -7.68 -1.55 3.85
C GLY A 123 -6.70 -0.63 4.58
N GLY A 124 -7.20 0.32 5.37
CA GLY A 124 -6.37 1.14 6.25
C GLY A 124 -5.49 2.17 5.55
N PRO A 125 -4.48 2.73 6.26
CA PRO A 125 -3.76 3.92 5.83
C PRO A 125 -2.88 3.70 4.59
N ILE A 126 -2.29 2.51 4.45
CA ILE A 126 -1.35 2.19 3.36
C ILE A 126 -2.03 1.59 2.12
N LYS A 127 -3.35 1.36 2.13
CA LYS A 127 -4.00 0.85 0.92
C LYS A 127 -3.93 1.92 -0.17
N ARG A 128 -3.39 1.54 -1.33
CA ARG A 128 -3.33 2.38 -2.52
C ARG A 128 -4.63 2.41 -3.29
N GLU A 129 -4.93 3.60 -3.82
CA GLU A 129 -6.05 3.86 -4.72
C GLU A 129 -5.67 4.84 -5.83
N LEU A 130 -6.47 4.81 -6.90
CA LEU A 130 -6.35 5.76 -8.01
C LEU A 130 -6.79 7.17 -7.58
N THR A 131 -6.17 8.17 -8.20
CA THR A 131 -6.45 9.59 -7.98
C THR A 131 -7.00 10.23 -9.26
N SER A 132 -6.26 11.15 -9.88
CA SER A 132 -6.52 11.70 -11.21
C SER A 132 -5.70 10.95 -12.27
N HIS A 133 -6.20 10.88 -13.51
CA HIS A 133 -5.50 10.29 -14.65
C HIS A 133 -6.03 10.80 -16.00
N VAL A 134 -5.36 10.47 -17.11
CA VAL A 134 -5.68 10.91 -18.48
C VAL A 134 -7.18 10.82 -18.82
N GLY A 135 -7.63 11.80 -19.63
CA GLY A 135 -9.03 11.99 -20.03
C GLY A 135 -9.73 12.97 -19.09
N PRO A 136 -9.09 14.12 -18.82
CA PRO A 136 -8.94 14.72 -17.48
C PRO A 136 -9.93 14.20 -16.46
N THR A 137 -9.62 13.03 -15.91
CA THR A 137 -10.48 12.29 -14.99
C THR A 137 -10.00 12.51 -13.57
N THR A 138 -10.92 12.82 -12.67
CA THR A 138 -10.68 12.93 -11.22
C THR A 138 -11.55 11.91 -10.50
N LEU A 139 -10.95 11.07 -9.66
CA LEU A 139 -11.67 10.02 -8.93
C LEU A 139 -11.73 10.30 -7.43
N ALA A 140 -12.86 9.97 -6.80
CA ALA A 140 -12.89 9.67 -5.37
C ALA A 140 -13.10 8.17 -5.20
N ALA A 141 -12.00 7.41 -5.10
CA ALA A 141 -12.04 5.97 -4.90
C ALA A 141 -12.37 5.64 -3.44
N PHE A 142 -13.51 4.98 -3.22
CA PHE A 142 -13.99 4.60 -1.89
C PHE A 142 -13.66 3.15 -1.55
N HIS A 143 -13.79 2.27 -2.54
CA HIS A 143 -13.45 0.85 -2.43
C HIS A 143 -12.94 0.35 -3.78
N SER A 144 -11.87 -0.42 -3.78
CA SER A 144 -11.48 -1.23 -4.93
C SER A 144 -10.64 -2.42 -4.50
N ARG A 145 -10.51 -3.42 -5.40
CA ARG A 145 -9.53 -4.51 -5.26
C ARG A 145 -8.11 -4.13 -5.69
N HIS A 146 -7.85 -2.88 -6.06
CA HIS A 146 -6.51 -2.45 -6.44
C HIS A 146 -5.54 -2.63 -5.26
N TYR A 147 -4.35 -3.20 -5.54
CA TYR A 147 -3.31 -3.46 -4.54
C TYR A 147 -3.74 -4.40 -3.40
N ALA A 148 -4.80 -5.18 -3.61
CA ALA A 148 -5.25 -6.20 -2.65
C ALA A 148 -5.84 -7.46 -3.29
N GLY A 149 -6.35 -7.36 -4.52
CA GLY A 149 -6.89 -8.49 -5.26
C GLY A 149 -8.18 -9.04 -4.68
N ALA A 150 -8.49 -10.27 -5.08
CA ALA A 150 -9.64 -11.01 -4.55
C ALA A 150 -9.48 -11.43 -3.08
N THR A 151 -8.28 -11.33 -2.52
CA THR A 151 -7.98 -11.60 -1.10
C THR A 151 -8.63 -10.57 -0.19
N LEU A 152 -8.79 -9.33 -0.67
CA LEU A 152 -9.66 -8.36 -0.04
C LEU A 152 -11.07 -8.96 -0.02
N LYS A 153 -11.55 -9.34 1.17
CA LYS A 153 -12.96 -9.69 1.43
C LYS A 153 -13.76 -8.40 1.26
N GLY A 154 -13.93 -7.98 0.01
CA GLY A 154 -14.46 -6.69 -0.39
C GLY A 154 -15.90 -6.46 0.08
N LEU A 155 -16.64 -5.64 -0.64
CA LEU A 155 -18.08 -5.48 -0.39
C LEU A 155 -18.85 -6.68 -0.97
N LYS A 156 -18.63 -7.86 -0.39
CA LYS A 156 -19.27 -9.14 -0.74
C LYS A 156 -20.28 -9.54 0.32
N PHE A 157 -21.53 -9.68 -0.08
CA PHE A 157 -22.66 -9.98 0.80
C PHE A 157 -23.30 -11.30 0.40
N VAL A 158 -23.66 -12.10 1.40
CA VAL A 158 -24.48 -13.31 1.18
C VAL A 158 -25.96 -12.95 1.12
N ASP A 159 -26.79 -13.90 0.66
CA ASP A 159 -28.24 -13.74 0.59
C ASP A 159 -28.81 -13.30 1.95
N GLY A 160 -29.66 -12.28 1.93
CA GLY A 160 -30.30 -11.73 3.12
C GLY A 160 -29.42 -10.85 4.01
N GLU A 161 -28.10 -10.78 3.84
CA GLU A 161 -27.21 -9.98 4.72
C GLU A 161 -27.52 -8.47 4.62
N PRO A 162 -28.09 -7.81 5.64
CA PRO A 162 -28.34 -6.37 5.58
C PRO A 162 -27.03 -5.60 5.80
N TRP A 163 -26.89 -4.46 5.13
CA TRP A 163 -25.72 -3.60 5.29
C TRP A 163 -26.01 -2.16 4.90
N LYS A 164 -25.42 -1.21 5.62
CA LYS A 164 -25.52 0.20 5.30
C LYS A 164 -24.22 0.92 5.61
N LYS A 165 -23.75 1.76 4.69
CA LYS A 165 -22.52 2.54 4.87
C LYS A 165 -22.58 3.88 4.14
N VAL A 166 -22.03 4.90 4.79
CA VAL A 166 -21.81 6.22 4.22
C VAL A 166 -20.38 6.32 3.70
N PHE A 167 -20.24 6.77 2.46
CA PHE A 167 -18.97 7.08 1.81
C PHE A 167 -18.85 8.59 1.60
N GLY A 168 -17.74 9.18 2.03
CA GLY A 168 -17.58 10.64 2.12
C GLY A 168 -18.09 11.21 3.46
N PRO A 169 -18.37 12.53 3.52
CA PRO A 169 -18.30 13.47 2.41
C PRO A 169 -16.88 13.73 1.90
N VAL A 170 -16.76 13.86 0.57
CA VAL A 170 -15.62 14.43 -0.14
C VAL A 170 -15.99 15.81 -0.67
N PHE A 171 -15.00 16.66 -0.93
CA PHE A 171 -15.22 18.03 -1.40
C PHE A 171 -14.59 18.24 -2.77
N VAL A 172 -15.42 18.59 -3.76
CA VAL A 172 -14.96 19.11 -5.05
C VAL A 172 -14.73 20.60 -4.87
N TYR A 173 -13.47 21.01 -4.88
CA TYR A 173 -13.03 22.39 -4.70
C TYR A 173 -12.61 23.02 -6.03
N LEU A 174 -13.03 24.26 -6.24
CA LEU A 174 -12.68 25.07 -7.39
C LEU A 174 -11.97 26.32 -6.89
N ASN A 175 -10.84 26.64 -7.47
CA ASN A 175 -10.17 27.92 -7.26
C ASN A 175 -9.77 28.54 -8.57
N SER A 176 -9.56 29.85 -8.55
CA SER A 176 -9.13 30.61 -9.70
C SER A 176 -8.15 31.70 -9.31
N ASN A 177 -7.21 32.01 -10.20
CA ASN A 177 -6.27 33.10 -10.02
C ASN A 177 -6.16 33.90 -11.33
N SER A 178 -6.83 35.06 -11.38
CA SER A 178 -6.82 35.94 -12.55
C SER A 178 -5.59 36.83 -12.64
N ASP A 179 -4.98 37.15 -11.50
CA ASP A 179 -4.03 38.26 -11.39
C ASP A 179 -2.58 37.80 -11.65
N ASN A 180 -2.27 36.53 -11.38
CA ASN A 180 -1.00 35.89 -11.74
C ASN A 180 -1.18 34.35 -11.87
N PRO A 181 -1.81 33.86 -12.97
CA PRO A 181 -2.18 32.45 -13.13
C PRO A 181 -0.93 31.57 -13.20
N THR A 182 -0.65 30.88 -12.10
CA THR A 182 0.38 29.83 -12.06
C THR A 182 -0.22 28.55 -11.52
N SER A 183 0.13 27.42 -12.13
CA SER A 183 -0.26 26.09 -11.64
C SER A 183 0.12 25.91 -10.16
N PHE A 184 1.28 26.44 -9.77
CA PHE A 184 1.76 26.45 -8.39
C PHE A 184 0.78 27.12 -7.43
N SER A 185 0.31 28.34 -7.73
CA SER A 185 -0.62 29.06 -6.84
C SER A 185 -1.95 28.34 -6.64
N LEU A 186 -2.50 27.74 -7.70
CA LEU A 186 -3.74 26.97 -7.63
C LEU A 186 -3.57 25.70 -6.80
N TRP A 187 -2.41 25.04 -6.94
CA TRP A 187 -2.08 23.84 -6.17
C TRP A 187 -1.86 24.13 -4.68
N GLU A 188 -1.07 25.16 -4.33
CA GLU A 188 -0.83 25.55 -2.94
C GLU A 188 -2.13 25.94 -2.22
N ASP A 189 -3.01 26.69 -2.88
CA ASP A 189 -4.31 27.03 -2.33
C ASP A 189 -5.19 25.79 -2.12
N ALA A 190 -5.19 24.83 -3.05
CA ALA A 190 -5.91 23.57 -2.90
C ALA A 190 -5.38 22.72 -1.71
N LYS A 191 -4.06 22.69 -1.50
CA LYS A 191 -3.44 22.08 -0.30
C LYS A 191 -3.86 22.79 0.98
N HIS A 192 -3.86 24.13 1.00
CA HIS A 192 -4.35 24.88 2.16
C HIS A 192 -5.82 24.61 2.45
N GLN A 193 -6.65 24.52 1.40
CA GLN A 193 -8.06 24.17 1.55
C GLN A 193 -8.23 22.75 2.10
N SER A 194 -7.44 21.77 1.65
CA SER A 194 -7.54 20.39 2.14
C SER A 194 -7.27 20.29 3.65
N VAL A 195 -6.31 21.05 4.16
CA VAL A 195 -6.03 21.14 5.61
C VAL A 195 -7.20 21.78 6.37
N LYS A 196 -7.84 22.82 5.82
CA LYS A 196 -9.04 23.43 6.42
C LYS A 196 -10.18 22.41 6.49
N GLU A 197 -10.41 21.67 5.41
CA GLU A 197 -11.47 20.65 5.35
C GLU A 197 -11.22 19.47 6.30
N ALA A 198 -9.97 19.01 6.43
CA ALA A 198 -9.61 17.99 7.40
C ALA A 198 -9.87 18.43 8.86
N ARG A 199 -9.69 19.73 9.17
CA ARG A 199 -9.99 20.31 10.50
C ARG A 199 -11.48 20.51 10.75
N LYS A 200 -12.26 20.78 9.70
CA LYS A 200 -13.73 20.91 9.78
C LYS A 200 -14.43 19.57 9.92
N TRP A 201 -13.83 18.48 9.45
CA TRP A 201 -14.41 17.15 9.58
C TRP A 201 -14.41 16.69 11.05
N PRO A 202 -15.48 16.03 11.55
CA PRO A 202 -16.75 15.71 10.88
C PRO A 202 -17.65 16.93 10.66
N TYR A 203 -18.33 16.99 9.51
CA TYR A 203 -19.17 18.12 9.14
C TYR A 203 -20.50 18.18 9.91
N ASP A 204 -21.08 19.37 10.02
CA ASP A 204 -22.37 19.64 10.67
C ASP A 204 -23.55 19.73 9.70
N PHE A 205 -23.30 20.00 8.42
CA PHE A 205 -24.34 20.20 7.41
C PHE A 205 -24.99 18.94 6.80
N PRO A 206 -24.39 17.72 6.79
CA PRO A 206 -25.07 16.55 6.21
C PRO A 206 -26.33 16.20 7.02
N ALA A 207 -27.51 16.25 6.39
CA ALA A 207 -28.79 16.10 7.11
C ALA A 207 -29.24 14.64 7.35
N SER A 208 -28.53 13.65 6.83
CA SER A 208 -28.91 12.24 6.99
C SER A 208 -28.50 11.70 8.37
N ASP A 209 -29.42 11.02 9.04
CA ASP A 209 -29.17 10.33 10.32
C ASP A 209 -28.08 9.23 10.21
N ASP A 210 -27.81 8.75 8.99
CA ASP A 210 -26.73 7.79 8.74
C ASP A 210 -25.36 8.44 8.86
N TYR A 211 -25.26 9.77 8.87
CA TYR A 211 -24.02 10.50 9.10
C TYR A 211 -24.01 11.05 10.54
N PRO A 212 -23.33 10.40 11.50
CA PRO A 212 -23.23 10.94 12.84
C PRO A 212 -22.40 12.21 12.83
N HIS A 213 -22.92 13.27 13.44
CA HIS A 213 -22.23 14.54 13.61
C HIS A 213 -21.13 14.45 14.68
N ALA A 214 -20.34 15.52 14.81
CA ALA A 214 -19.22 15.56 15.76
C ALA A 214 -19.61 15.21 17.21
N THR A 215 -20.77 15.69 17.69
CA THR A 215 -21.27 15.42 19.05
C THR A 215 -21.77 13.98 19.25
N GLN A 216 -21.99 13.23 18.17
CA GLN A 216 -22.45 11.84 18.17
C GLN A 216 -21.28 10.86 17.96
N ARG A 217 -20.04 11.33 18.09
CA ARG A 217 -18.83 10.55 17.87
C ARG A 217 -17.97 10.50 19.13
N ALA A 218 -17.06 9.55 19.14
CA ALA A 218 -16.13 9.33 20.22
C ALA A 218 -14.73 9.86 19.90
N THR A 219 -13.98 10.18 20.95
CA THR A 219 -12.53 10.38 20.90
C THR A 219 -11.85 9.41 21.86
N VAL A 220 -10.81 8.75 21.39
CA VAL A 220 -10.02 7.77 22.15
C VAL A 220 -8.59 8.26 22.29
N ARG A 221 -8.04 8.15 23.49
CA ARG A 221 -6.64 8.45 23.81
C ARG A 221 -5.99 7.26 24.49
N GLY A 222 -4.71 7.07 24.25
CA GLY A 222 -3.91 6.04 24.91
C GLY A 222 -2.43 6.20 24.65
N HIS A 223 -1.66 5.23 25.12
CA HIS A 223 -0.22 5.15 24.97
C HIS A 223 0.15 3.76 24.48
N LEU A 224 0.92 3.67 23.39
CA LEU A 224 1.44 2.42 22.86
C LEU A 224 2.94 2.33 23.12
N LYS A 225 3.37 1.20 23.69
CA LYS A 225 4.76 0.81 23.83
C LYS A 225 5.06 -0.46 23.04
N VAL A 226 6.32 -0.68 22.74
CA VAL A 226 6.86 -1.93 22.19
C VAL A 226 7.69 -2.62 23.26
N HIS A 227 7.58 -3.93 23.36
CA HIS A 227 8.44 -4.75 24.18
C HIS A 227 9.07 -5.87 23.35
N ASP A 228 10.29 -5.62 22.87
CA ASP A 228 11.14 -6.63 22.25
C ASP A 228 12.38 -6.82 23.11
N ARG A 229 12.46 -7.97 23.79
CA ARG A 229 13.51 -8.28 24.78
C ARG A 229 14.93 -8.29 24.21
N TYR A 230 15.10 -8.39 22.89
CA TYR A 230 16.42 -8.34 22.24
C TYR A 230 16.80 -6.94 21.76
N LEU A 231 15.86 -5.99 21.77
CA LEU A 231 16.15 -4.57 21.53
C LEU A 231 16.38 -3.84 22.85
N GLU A 232 15.45 -4.00 23.80
CA GLU A 232 15.48 -3.33 25.09
C GLU A 232 14.93 -4.24 26.20
N ARG A 233 15.49 -4.15 27.40
CA ARG A 233 15.02 -4.96 28.55
C ARG A 233 13.62 -4.56 29.01
N SER A 234 13.29 -3.29 28.90
CA SER A 234 12.01 -2.72 29.34
C SER A 234 11.19 -2.24 28.14
N PRO A 235 9.85 -2.22 28.23
CA PRO A 235 9.02 -1.64 27.18
C PRO A 235 9.40 -0.17 26.89
N PHE A 236 9.48 0.19 25.61
CA PHE A 236 9.83 1.53 25.14
C PHE A 236 8.72 2.14 24.28
N PRO A 237 8.64 3.48 24.14
CA PRO A 237 7.58 4.12 23.35
C PRO A 237 7.54 3.66 21.89
N ALA A 238 6.34 3.34 21.39
CA ALA A 238 6.11 3.04 19.98
C ALA A 238 6.05 4.35 19.18
N LYS A 239 7.17 4.81 18.62
CA LYS A 239 7.25 6.10 17.90
C LYS A 239 6.69 5.98 16.49
N SER A 240 5.90 6.97 16.05
CA SER A 240 5.33 7.04 14.70
C SER A 240 4.50 5.81 14.29
N ALA A 241 4.03 5.05 15.28
CA ALA A 241 3.23 3.86 15.09
C ALA A 241 1.88 4.24 14.52
N TYR A 242 1.42 3.52 13.50
CA TYR A 242 0.07 3.64 13.03
C TYR A 242 -0.85 2.88 13.98
N VAL A 243 -1.72 3.61 14.67
CA VAL A 243 -2.68 3.06 15.63
C VAL A 243 -4.08 3.33 15.11
N GLY A 244 -4.92 2.31 15.09
CA GLY A 244 -6.26 2.44 14.56
C GLY A 244 -7.32 1.59 15.22
N LEU A 245 -8.56 2.05 15.10
CA LEU A 245 -9.75 1.30 15.47
C LEU A 245 -10.40 0.79 14.20
N ALA A 246 -10.61 -0.52 14.13
CA ALA A 246 -11.31 -1.20 13.06
C ALA A 246 -12.22 -2.28 13.66
N PRO A 247 -13.16 -2.85 12.87
CA PRO A 247 -14.03 -3.90 13.38
C PRO A 247 -13.22 -5.07 13.99
N PRO A 248 -13.79 -5.78 14.99
CA PRO A 248 -13.11 -6.90 15.61
C PRO A 248 -12.70 -7.98 14.63
N GLY A 249 -11.57 -8.63 14.90
CA GLY A 249 -10.98 -9.63 14.02
C GLY A 249 -9.61 -10.12 14.48
N ALA A 250 -8.97 -10.91 13.63
CA ALA A 250 -7.60 -11.38 13.85
C ALA A 250 -6.59 -10.23 13.69
N PRO A 251 -5.37 -10.35 14.25
CA PRO A 251 -4.27 -9.43 13.94
C PRO A 251 -4.10 -9.22 12.42
N GLY A 252 -3.88 -7.98 12.00
CA GLY A 252 -3.75 -7.62 10.59
C GLY A 252 -5.05 -7.65 9.78
N SER A 253 -6.18 -8.15 10.30
CA SER A 253 -7.43 -8.29 9.53
C SER A 253 -8.06 -6.97 9.07
N TRP A 254 -7.68 -5.85 9.70
CA TRP A 254 -8.08 -4.50 9.30
C TRP A 254 -7.72 -4.18 7.83
N GLN A 255 -6.60 -4.72 7.32
CA GLN A 255 -6.19 -4.51 5.93
C GLN A 255 -7.15 -5.17 4.93
N LEU A 256 -7.92 -6.16 5.38
CA LEU A 256 -8.90 -6.90 4.57
C LEU A 256 -10.34 -6.38 4.76
N ASN A 257 -10.57 -5.47 5.70
CA ASN A 257 -11.91 -5.01 6.04
C ASN A 257 -12.40 -3.96 5.03
N ALA A 258 -13.52 -4.27 4.37
CA ALA A 258 -14.21 -3.36 3.46
C ALA A 258 -15.59 -2.87 3.97
N LYS A 259 -16.28 -3.70 4.76
CA LYS A 259 -17.67 -3.46 5.20
C LYS A 259 -17.80 -2.44 6.32
N GLY A 260 -16.80 -2.35 7.21
CA GLY A 260 -16.85 -1.48 8.38
C GLY A 260 -16.19 -0.12 8.14
N TYR A 261 -16.10 0.66 9.21
CA TYR A 261 -15.35 1.92 9.26
C TYR A 261 -14.02 1.69 9.98
N GLN A 262 -12.99 2.45 9.61
CA GLN A 262 -11.70 2.40 10.28
C GLN A 262 -11.17 3.79 10.57
N PHE A 263 -10.50 3.98 11.71
CA PHE A 263 -9.99 5.28 12.14
C PHE A 263 -8.53 5.10 12.52
N TRP A 264 -7.65 5.92 11.95
CA TRP A 264 -6.20 5.76 12.09
C TRP A 264 -5.55 7.08 12.48
N THR A 265 -4.50 7.00 13.28
CA THR A 265 -3.60 8.10 13.61
C THR A 265 -2.18 7.57 13.77
N GLN A 266 -1.21 8.46 13.97
CA GLN A 266 0.13 8.10 14.37
C GLN A 266 0.39 8.49 15.82
N THR A 267 1.17 7.68 16.53
CA THR A 267 1.69 8.06 17.84
C THR A 267 2.72 9.17 17.72
N ASP A 268 2.84 9.98 18.77
CA ASP A 268 3.94 10.92 18.93
C ASP A 268 5.27 10.22 19.29
N GLY A 269 6.34 11.02 19.49
CA GLY A 269 7.66 10.51 19.88
C GLY A 269 7.71 9.85 21.28
N CYS A 270 6.64 9.98 22.06
CA CYS A 270 6.46 9.34 23.37
C CYS A 270 5.42 8.20 23.32
N GLY A 271 4.95 7.79 22.14
CA GLY A 271 4.00 6.69 22.00
C GLY A 271 2.53 7.05 22.29
N HIS A 272 2.21 8.32 22.57
CA HIS A 272 0.82 8.72 22.82
C HIS A 272 0.06 8.88 21.51
N PHE A 273 -1.21 8.49 21.51
CA PHE A 273 -2.09 8.66 20.36
C PHE A 273 -3.44 9.27 20.75
N THR A 274 -4.07 9.95 19.80
CA THR A 274 -5.45 10.44 19.90
C THR A 274 -6.18 10.16 18.59
N ILE A 275 -7.22 9.33 18.64
CA ILE A 275 -8.10 9.04 17.50
C ILE A 275 -9.41 9.80 17.73
N ARG A 276 -9.78 10.69 16.81
CA ARG A 276 -10.96 11.57 16.91
C ARG A 276 -12.04 11.17 15.91
N GLY A 277 -13.27 11.60 16.18
CA GLY A 277 -14.38 11.48 15.24
C GLY A 277 -14.81 10.04 14.99
N ILE A 278 -14.63 9.15 15.96
CA ILE A 278 -14.92 7.73 15.82
C ILE A 278 -16.43 7.52 15.89
N ARG A 279 -17.00 6.79 14.92
CA ARG A 279 -18.44 6.45 14.95
C ARG A 279 -18.73 5.52 16.14
N PRO A 280 -19.92 5.60 16.76
CA PRO A 280 -20.34 4.60 17.75
C PRO A 280 -20.29 3.19 17.17
N GLY A 281 -19.84 2.21 17.96
CA GLY A 281 -19.68 0.84 17.49
C GLY A 281 -18.72 0.01 18.32
N LYS A 282 -18.52 -1.25 17.90
CA LYS A 282 -17.57 -2.19 18.50
C LYS A 282 -16.30 -2.26 17.67
N TYR A 283 -15.15 -2.16 18.33
CA TYR A 283 -13.83 -2.11 17.71
C TYR A 283 -12.80 -2.93 18.51
N ASN A 284 -11.72 -3.35 17.84
CA ASN A 284 -10.45 -3.60 18.52
C ASN A 284 -9.46 -2.50 18.12
N LEU A 285 -8.46 -2.27 18.98
CA LEU A 285 -7.33 -1.41 18.65
C LEU A 285 -6.25 -2.23 17.96
N TYR A 286 -5.84 -1.79 16.78
CA TYR A 286 -4.78 -2.37 15.99
C TYR A 286 -3.61 -1.41 15.91
N ALA A 287 -2.40 -1.95 15.78
CA ALA A 287 -1.25 -1.11 15.48
C ALA A 287 -0.19 -1.84 14.67
N TRP A 288 0.64 -1.04 14.01
CA TRP A 288 1.93 -1.46 13.48
C TRP A 288 2.91 -0.31 13.59
N VAL A 289 4.18 -0.63 13.75
CA VAL A 289 5.22 0.36 14.04
C VAL A 289 6.29 0.23 12.96
N PRO A 290 6.57 1.29 12.18
CA PRO A 290 7.70 1.27 11.26
C PRO A 290 8.98 0.85 11.98
N GLY A 291 9.70 -0.14 11.44
CA GLY A 291 10.90 -0.69 12.06
C GLY A 291 10.65 -1.77 13.11
N ILE A 292 9.40 -2.12 13.41
CA ILE A 292 9.04 -3.26 14.28
C ILE A 292 8.10 -4.21 13.55
N MET A 293 8.58 -5.43 13.33
CA MET A 293 7.84 -6.48 12.63
C MET A 293 6.57 -6.92 13.38
N GLY A 294 5.48 -7.15 12.63
CA GLY A 294 4.26 -7.78 13.10
C GLY A 294 3.01 -6.89 13.08
N ASP A 295 1.90 -7.49 13.52
CA ASP A 295 0.59 -6.85 13.65
C ASP A 295 0.15 -6.88 15.11
N TYR A 296 0.01 -5.71 15.73
CA TYR A 296 -0.60 -5.60 17.04
C TYR A 296 -2.13 -5.59 16.92
N LYS A 297 -2.78 -6.29 17.85
CA LYS A 297 -4.21 -6.19 18.14
C LYS A 297 -4.40 -6.27 19.65
N SER A 298 -5.14 -5.34 20.23
CA SER A 298 -5.55 -5.40 21.62
C SER A 298 -6.54 -6.53 21.85
N ASP A 299 -6.46 -7.19 23.01
CA ASP A 299 -7.49 -8.15 23.45
C ASP A 299 -8.77 -7.46 23.97
N LEU A 300 -8.71 -6.14 24.18
CA LEU A 300 -9.85 -5.35 24.61
C LEU A 300 -10.88 -5.20 23.47
N ASP A 301 -12.13 -5.58 23.77
CA ASP A 301 -13.31 -5.23 22.98
C ASP A 301 -13.76 -3.81 23.37
N ILE A 302 -13.53 -2.85 22.48
CA ILE A 302 -13.81 -1.44 22.71
C ILE A 302 -15.20 -1.12 22.16
N ASN A 303 -16.18 -0.93 23.05
CA ASN A 303 -17.54 -0.53 22.70
C ASN A 303 -17.71 0.97 22.92
N LEU A 304 -17.78 1.74 21.83
CA LEU A 304 -17.84 3.20 21.88
C LEU A 304 -19.26 3.73 21.71
N ARG A 305 -19.61 4.66 22.58
CA ARG A 305 -20.72 5.62 22.47
C ARG A 305 -20.14 7.04 22.37
N PRO A 306 -20.93 8.06 22.01
CA PRO A 306 -20.42 9.44 21.97
C PRO A 306 -19.74 9.84 23.29
N GLY A 307 -18.59 10.50 23.22
CA GLY A 307 -17.81 10.89 24.41
C GLY A 307 -16.29 10.71 24.28
N GLU A 308 -15.57 10.97 25.37
CA GLU A 308 -14.12 10.81 25.44
C GLU A 308 -13.71 9.59 26.28
N TYR A 309 -12.72 8.84 25.79
CA TYR A 309 -12.22 7.62 26.42
C TYR A 309 -10.70 7.68 26.58
N LYS A 310 -10.21 7.33 27.76
CA LYS A 310 -8.79 7.12 28.04
C LYS A 310 -8.55 5.63 28.25
N LEU A 311 -7.89 4.99 27.29
CA LEU A 311 -7.71 3.54 27.28
C LEU A 311 -6.46 3.07 28.05
N GLY A 312 -5.67 4.00 28.58
CA GLY A 312 -4.43 3.68 29.29
C GLY A 312 -3.31 3.27 28.36
N GLU A 313 -2.52 2.30 28.81
CA GLU A 313 -1.31 1.84 28.13
C GLU A 313 -1.52 0.47 27.46
N PHE A 314 -0.96 0.33 26.27
CA PHE A 314 -0.91 -0.90 25.50
C PHE A 314 0.54 -1.27 25.23
N VAL A 315 0.87 -2.56 25.29
CA VAL A 315 2.22 -3.07 25.02
C VAL A 315 2.17 -4.04 23.84
N PHE A 316 2.79 -3.67 22.73
CA PHE A 316 2.99 -4.53 21.58
C PHE A 316 4.26 -5.38 21.79
N THR A 317 4.08 -6.69 21.90
CA THR A 317 5.19 -7.66 21.91
C THR A 317 5.31 -8.27 20.50
N PRO A 318 6.27 -7.82 19.67
CA PRO A 318 6.41 -8.33 18.31
C PRO A 318 6.86 -9.79 18.30
N PRO A 319 6.59 -10.55 17.21
CA PRO A 319 7.03 -11.93 17.08
C PRO A 319 8.55 -12.03 17.19
N ARG A 320 9.02 -12.86 18.13
CA ARG A 320 10.44 -12.99 18.47
C ARG A 320 10.69 -14.30 19.21
N ASN A 321 11.39 -15.24 18.57
CA ASN A 321 11.76 -16.53 19.16
C ASN A 321 13.17 -16.49 19.75
N GLY A 322 14.12 -15.81 19.10
CA GLY A 322 15.51 -15.76 19.54
C GLY A 322 16.27 -14.50 19.08
N PRO A 323 17.57 -14.42 19.40
CA PRO A 323 18.42 -13.30 18.97
C PRO A 323 18.54 -13.27 17.44
N THR A 324 18.59 -12.07 16.87
CA THR A 324 18.85 -11.89 15.43
C THR A 324 20.25 -12.42 15.08
N ILE A 325 20.34 -13.28 14.08
CA ILE A 325 21.60 -13.70 13.45
C ILE A 325 21.91 -12.74 12.30
N TRP A 326 20.93 -12.50 11.43
CA TRP A 326 20.99 -11.52 10.36
C TRP A 326 19.59 -11.06 9.98
N GLU A 327 19.52 -9.91 9.32
CA GLU A 327 18.30 -9.32 8.79
C GLU A 327 18.55 -8.61 7.45
N ILE A 328 17.50 -8.48 6.63
CA ILE A 328 17.53 -7.86 5.31
C ILE A 328 16.25 -6.99 5.19
N GLY A 329 16.42 -5.70 4.89
CA GLY A 329 15.32 -4.72 4.78
C GLY A 329 14.94 -4.05 6.10
N ILE A 330 13.81 -3.34 6.09
CA ILE A 330 13.22 -2.61 7.21
C ILE A 330 11.75 -3.05 7.34
N PRO A 331 11.28 -3.48 8.52
CA PRO A 331 9.89 -3.92 8.66
C PRO A 331 8.95 -2.71 8.76
N ASP A 332 8.58 -2.13 7.63
CA ASP A 332 7.72 -0.96 7.50
C ASP A 332 6.58 -1.14 6.46
N ARG A 333 6.42 -2.39 6.00
CA ARG A 333 5.41 -2.91 5.06
C ARG A 333 5.65 -2.50 3.61
N THR A 334 6.86 -2.11 3.25
CA THR A 334 7.21 -1.73 1.89
C THR A 334 8.50 -2.38 1.41
N ALA A 335 8.69 -2.40 0.08
CA ALA A 335 9.93 -2.76 -0.58
C ALA A 335 10.74 -1.53 -1.04
N ALA A 336 10.44 -0.34 -0.49
CA ALA A 336 10.95 0.93 -1.01
C ALA A 336 12.46 1.14 -0.80
N GLU A 337 13.05 0.45 0.17
CA GLU A 337 14.48 0.50 0.50
C GLU A 337 15.33 -0.45 -0.36
N PHE A 338 14.70 -1.40 -1.05
CA PHE A 338 15.39 -2.36 -1.92
C PHE A 338 15.79 -1.77 -3.27
N TYR A 339 16.62 -2.50 -4.00
CA TYR A 339 17.16 -2.06 -5.28
C TYR A 339 16.09 -2.02 -6.37
N VAL A 340 15.73 -0.80 -6.77
CA VAL A 340 14.94 -0.51 -7.96
C VAL A 340 15.90 -0.18 -9.11
N PRO A 341 15.90 -0.94 -10.22
CA PRO A 341 16.80 -0.68 -11.35
C PRO A 341 16.34 0.55 -12.14
N ASP A 342 17.15 0.97 -13.11
CA ASP A 342 16.71 1.97 -14.07
C ASP A 342 15.74 1.36 -15.11
N GLY A 343 14.80 2.17 -15.60
CA GLY A 343 13.79 1.76 -16.57
C GLY A 343 14.39 1.36 -17.92
N ASN A 344 13.59 0.73 -18.79
CA ASN A 344 14.00 0.55 -20.18
C ASN A 344 14.00 1.92 -20.87
N PRO A 345 15.14 2.42 -21.41
CA PRO A 345 15.22 3.75 -22.00
C PRO A 345 14.21 4.03 -23.13
N ARG A 346 13.66 2.98 -23.76
CA ARG A 346 12.65 3.10 -24.81
C ARG A 346 11.22 3.25 -24.30
N LEU A 347 11.00 3.09 -22.99
CA LEU A 347 9.69 3.07 -22.34
C LEU A 347 9.63 4.01 -21.12
N GLU A 348 10.62 4.90 -20.98
CA GLU A 348 10.70 5.78 -19.82
C GLU A 348 9.59 6.81 -19.81
N ASN A 349 9.06 7.05 -18.63
CA ASN A 349 8.31 8.23 -18.31
C ASN A 349 9.25 9.26 -17.65
N PRO A 350 9.56 10.40 -18.30
CA PRO A 350 10.48 11.41 -17.76
C PRO A 350 10.10 11.95 -16.38
N LEU A 351 8.82 11.85 -16.00
CA LEU A 351 8.34 12.24 -14.66
C LEU A 351 9.05 11.47 -13.54
N PHE A 352 9.50 10.24 -13.79
CA PHE A 352 10.08 9.36 -12.78
C PHE A 352 11.59 9.12 -12.95
N ILE A 353 12.27 9.89 -13.80
CA ILE A 353 13.74 9.88 -13.90
C ILE A 353 14.33 10.67 -12.72
N ASN A 354 15.34 10.11 -12.04
CA ASN A 354 15.94 10.69 -10.83
C ASN A 354 14.92 11.05 -9.73
N HIS A 355 13.82 10.30 -9.68
CA HIS A 355 12.70 10.56 -8.78
C HIS A 355 12.74 9.60 -7.56
N PRO A 356 12.37 10.03 -6.34
CA PRO A 356 12.33 9.14 -5.17
C PRO A 356 11.36 7.96 -5.36
N GLU A 357 10.34 8.13 -6.20
CA GLU A 357 9.43 7.07 -6.60
C GLU A 357 9.74 6.51 -8.00
N LYS A 358 11.04 6.36 -8.35
CA LYS A 358 11.43 5.78 -9.66
C LYS A 358 10.90 4.37 -9.90
N TYR A 359 10.45 3.68 -8.85
CA TYR A 359 9.72 2.40 -8.92
C TYR A 359 8.41 2.49 -9.74
N ARG A 360 7.96 3.70 -10.10
CA ARG A 360 6.81 3.93 -10.97
C ARG A 360 7.13 3.87 -12.47
N GLN A 361 8.38 3.64 -12.85
CA GLN A 361 8.72 3.41 -14.26
C GLN A 361 8.10 2.09 -14.75
N TYR A 362 7.53 2.12 -15.96
CA TYR A 362 6.97 0.93 -16.57
C TYR A 362 8.04 -0.13 -16.88
N GLY A 363 7.69 -1.40 -16.67
CA GLY A 363 8.51 -2.53 -17.10
C GLY A 363 9.67 -2.88 -16.17
N LEU A 364 9.78 -2.29 -14.98
CA LEU A 364 10.87 -2.56 -14.05
C LEU A 364 10.98 -4.04 -13.65
N TRP A 365 9.87 -4.78 -13.62
CA TRP A 365 9.90 -6.23 -13.36
C TRP A 365 10.66 -7.02 -14.44
N GLU A 366 10.61 -6.59 -15.71
CA GLU A 366 11.34 -7.25 -16.80
C GLU A 366 12.86 -7.06 -16.66
N ARG A 367 13.29 -5.96 -16.02
CA ARG A 367 14.73 -5.68 -15.81
C ARG A 367 15.43 -6.74 -14.99
N TYR A 368 14.70 -7.58 -14.24
CA TYR A 368 15.29 -8.74 -13.57
C TYR A 368 15.98 -9.67 -14.58
N THR A 369 15.38 -9.92 -15.74
CA THR A 369 16.00 -10.77 -16.78
C THR A 369 17.28 -10.13 -17.33
N ASP A 370 17.29 -8.81 -17.51
CA ASP A 370 18.45 -8.11 -18.05
C ASP A 370 19.65 -8.13 -17.10
N LEU A 371 19.37 -8.08 -15.79
CA LEU A 371 20.39 -8.09 -14.73
C LEU A 371 20.86 -9.49 -14.36
N TYR A 372 19.99 -10.49 -14.51
CA TYR A 372 20.19 -11.87 -14.07
C TYR A 372 19.88 -12.86 -15.22
N PRO A 373 20.58 -12.77 -16.38
CA PRO A 373 20.19 -13.49 -17.59
C PRO A 373 20.36 -15.01 -17.48
N ASP A 374 21.40 -15.46 -16.78
CA ASP A 374 21.84 -16.86 -16.70
C ASP A 374 21.86 -17.42 -15.26
N HIS A 375 21.94 -16.56 -14.25
CA HIS A 375 21.89 -16.91 -12.83
C HIS A 375 20.83 -16.11 -12.09
N ASP A 376 20.50 -16.48 -10.85
CA ASP A 376 19.59 -15.71 -9.99
C ASP A 376 20.35 -14.96 -8.90
N LEU A 377 19.67 -14.02 -8.24
CA LEU A 377 20.21 -13.18 -7.18
C LEU A 377 20.89 -14.00 -6.06
N VAL A 378 22.11 -13.61 -5.71
CA VAL A 378 22.87 -14.15 -4.57
C VAL A 378 23.21 -13.02 -3.60
N PHE A 379 22.62 -13.08 -2.40
CA PHE A 379 22.89 -12.17 -1.30
C PHE A 379 23.86 -12.81 -0.30
N ARG A 380 24.93 -12.11 0.04
CA ARG A 380 25.96 -12.57 1.01
C ARG A 380 25.85 -11.73 2.28
N VAL A 381 25.38 -12.33 3.37
CA VAL A 381 25.23 -11.62 4.65
C VAL A 381 26.59 -11.06 5.10
N GLY A 382 26.59 -9.77 5.47
CA GLY A 382 27.81 -9.05 5.87
C GLY A 382 28.67 -8.52 4.71
N VAL A 383 28.30 -8.80 3.45
CA VAL A 383 29.00 -8.31 2.25
C VAL A 383 28.07 -7.52 1.33
N SER A 384 26.90 -8.08 1.02
CA SER A 384 25.89 -7.45 0.16
C SER A 384 25.15 -6.32 0.88
N ASP A 385 24.72 -5.31 0.11
CA ASP A 385 23.89 -4.19 0.56
C ASP A 385 22.50 -4.34 -0.05
N TYR A 386 21.45 -4.54 0.77
CA TYR A 386 20.09 -4.76 0.26
C TYR A 386 19.54 -3.59 -0.57
N ARG A 387 20.09 -2.38 -0.41
CA ARG A 387 19.70 -1.20 -1.20
C ARG A 387 20.19 -1.28 -2.65
N LYS A 388 21.13 -2.18 -2.94
CA LYS A 388 21.82 -2.31 -4.24
C LYS A 388 21.75 -3.73 -4.80
N ASP A 389 21.85 -4.72 -3.92
CA ASP A 389 22.04 -6.13 -4.28
C ASP A 389 20.78 -6.97 -4.02
N TRP A 390 19.72 -6.38 -3.48
CA TRP A 390 18.42 -7.02 -3.30
C TRP A 390 17.39 -6.39 -4.22
N PHE A 391 17.04 -7.06 -5.31
CA PHE A 391 16.08 -6.54 -6.28
C PHE A 391 14.70 -6.35 -5.62
N PHE A 392 14.00 -5.25 -5.93
CA PHE A 392 12.78 -4.86 -5.20
C PHE A 392 11.60 -5.87 -5.31
N ALA A 393 11.59 -6.72 -6.33
CA ALA A 393 10.54 -7.73 -6.54
C ALA A 393 11.11 -9.09 -6.99
N HIS A 394 10.78 -10.16 -6.26
CA HIS A 394 11.12 -11.52 -6.62
C HIS A 394 10.16 -12.05 -7.68
N VAL A 395 10.58 -11.94 -8.94
CA VAL A 395 9.77 -12.15 -10.14
C VAL A 395 10.33 -13.27 -11.02
N THR A 396 9.53 -13.73 -11.96
CA THR A 396 9.95 -14.68 -12.99
C THR A 396 11.00 -14.10 -13.92
N ARG A 397 11.86 -14.97 -14.47
CA ARG A 397 12.82 -14.61 -15.54
C ARG A 397 12.27 -15.00 -16.92
N ARG A 398 12.46 -14.14 -17.92
CA ARG A 398 12.11 -14.45 -19.31
C ARG A 398 13.17 -15.37 -19.93
N SER A 399 12.75 -16.48 -20.53
CA SER A 399 13.62 -17.31 -21.38
C SER A 399 13.63 -16.84 -22.84
N GLU A 400 14.49 -17.44 -23.66
CA GLU A 400 14.64 -17.11 -25.09
C GLU A 400 13.34 -17.28 -25.89
N ASP A 401 12.52 -18.28 -25.55
CA ASP A 401 11.20 -18.53 -26.13
C ASP A 401 10.09 -17.63 -25.55
N ASN A 402 10.44 -16.62 -24.75
CA ASN A 402 9.55 -15.73 -24.00
C ASN A 402 8.73 -16.41 -22.89
N SER A 403 9.02 -17.66 -22.53
CA SER A 403 8.40 -18.28 -21.35
C SER A 403 8.83 -17.57 -20.06
N ARG A 404 8.01 -17.70 -19.01
CA ARG A 404 8.26 -17.08 -17.70
C ARG A 404 8.66 -18.15 -16.70
N LEU A 405 9.96 -18.21 -16.43
CA LEU A 405 10.57 -19.24 -15.60
C LEU A 405 10.56 -18.83 -14.11
N PRO A 406 10.33 -19.80 -13.20
CA PRO A 406 10.58 -19.64 -11.76
C PRO A 406 12.03 -19.18 -11.49
N THR A 407 12.23 -18.45 -10.39
CA THR A 407 13.55 -17.94 -9.96
C THR A 407 13.85 -18.37 -8.53
N THR A 408 15.13 -18.52 -8.21
CA THR A 408 15.60 -18.96 -6.88
C THR A 408 16.72 -18.07 -6.37
N TRP A 409 16.39 -17.20 -5.42
CA TRP A 409 17.35 -16.34 -4.74
C TRP A 409 18.09 -17.09 -3.64
N GLN A 410 19.35 -16.73 -3.41
CA GLN A 410 20.21 -17.34 -2.40
C GLN A 410 20.58 -16.32 -1.33
N ILE A 411 20.48 -16.70 -0.07
CA ILE A 411 21.01 -15.94 1.07
C ILE A 411 22.09 -16.80 1.71
N SER A 412 23.35 -16.41 1.56
CA SER A 412 24.50 -17.12 2.12
C SER A 412 25.02 -16.40 3.37
N PHE A 413 25.36 -17.19 4.40
CA PHE A 413 25.79 -16.69 5.70
C PHE A 413 26.57 -17.76 6.46
N ASP A 414 27.40 -17.34 7.41
CA ASP A 414 28.18 -18.25 8.26
C ASP A 414 27.59 -18.36 9.67
N LEU A 415 27.62 -19.57 10.23
CA LEU A 415 27.30 -19.83 11.63
C LEU A 415 28.52 -20.37 12.36
N ARG A 416 28.96 -19.69 13.43
CA ARG A 416 30.08 -20.16 14.26
C ARG A 416 29.77 -21.51 14.90
N GLN A 417 28.57 -21.64 15.44
CA GLN A 417 28.09 -22.86 16.10
C GLN A 417 26.63 -23.11 15.74
N VAL A 418 26.30 -24.37 15.51
CA VAL A 418 24.93 -24.84 15.32
C VAL A 418 24.52 -25.70 16.51
N LEU A 419 23.29 -25.51 16.99
CA LEU A 419 22.66 -26.38 17.97
C LEU A 419 21.73 -27.38 17.24
N PRO A 420 22.14 -28.63 16.98
CA PRO A 420 21.43 -29.51 16.05
C PRO A 420 20.00 -29.88 16.48
N LYS A 421 19.74 -29.85 17.79
CA LYS A 421 18.43 -30.16 18.39
C LYS A 421 17.52 -28.94 18.55
N ALA A 422 18.03 -27.74 18.25
CA ALA A 422 17.29 -26.51 18.43
C ALA A 422 16.54 -26.09 17.16
N ILE A 423 15.66 -25.09 17.28
CA ILE A 423 14.92 -24.51 16.16
C ILE A 423 15.43 -23.09 15.94
N TYR A 424 15.88 -22.80 14.73
CA TYR A 424 16.13 -21.47 14.22
C TYR A 424 14.85 -20.97 13.54
N THR A 425 14.58 -19.67 13.57
CA THR A 425 13.35 -19.14 12.96
C THR A 425 13.70 -18.13 11.88
N LEU A 426 13.27 -18.38 10.65
CA LEU A 426 13.27 -17.37 9.60
C LEU A 426 11.92 -16.64 9.61
N GLN A 427 11.93 -15.37 9.97
CA GLN A 427 10.81 -14.47 9.78
C GLN A 427 10.83 -13.96 8.33
N LEU A 428 9.71 -14.12 7.63
CA LEU A 428 9.54 -13.75 6.23
C LEU A 428 8.32 -12.85 6.10
N ALA A 429 8.56 -11.56 5.96
CA ALA A 429 7.55 -10.54 5.75
C ALA A 429 7.50 -10.15 4.26
N LEU A 430 6.30 -10.13 3.70
CA LEU A 430 6.02 -9.72 2.33
C LEU A 430 5.24 -8.40 2.36
N ALA A 431 5.73 -7.42 1.61
CA ALA A 431 5.02 -6.18 1.32
C ALA A 431 3.92 -6.38 0.27
N SER A 432 4.06 -7.37 -0.61
CA SER A 432 3.12 -7.65 -1.70
C SER A 432 3.27 -9.07 -2.24
N SER A 433 2.19 -9.62 -2.81
CA SER A 433 2.23 -10.85 -3.60
C SER A 433 1.24 -10.86 -4.77
N ALA A 434 1.67 -11.44 -5.90
CA ALA A 434 0.88 -11.59 -7.10
C ALA A 434 1.07 -12.99 -7.69
N GLY A 435 0.10 -13.89 -7.49
CA GLY A 435 0.09 -15.23 -8.12
C GLY A 435 1.32 -16.09 -7.83
N ALA A 436 1.96 -15.87 -6.70
CA ALA A 436 3.26 -16.45 -6.36
C ALA A 436 3.14 -17.58 -5.34
N GLU A 437 4.19 -18.37 -5.23
CA GLU A 437 4.43 -19.30 -4.12
C GLU A 437 5.91 -19.20 -3.78
N VAL A 438 6.23 -18.86 -2.55
CA VAL A 438 7.61 -18.79 -2.06
C VAL A 438 7.92 -20.06 -1.27
N GLN A 439 8.93 -20.78 -1.71
CA GLN A 439 9.44 -21.98 -1.06
C GLN A 439 10.80 -21.69 -0.43
N VAL A 440 10.98 -22.11 0.82
CA VAL A 440 12.24 -21.98 1.56
C VAL A 440 12.93 -23.34 1.59
N ARG A 441 14.19 -23.40 1.16
CA ARG A 441 15.09 -24.56 1.33
C ARG A 441 16.37 -24.13 2.03
N VAL A 442 17.05 -25.06 2.67
CA VAL A 442 18.27 -24.80 3.46
C VAL A 442 19.35 -25.78 3.04
N ASN A 443 20.50 -25.27 2.63
CA ASN A 443 21.73 -25.96 2.21
C ASN A 443 21.63 -26.88 0.99
N ASP A 444 20.45 -27.45 0.69
CA ASP A 444 20.18 -28.23 -0.52
C ASP A 444 19.04 -27.56 -1.33
N PRO A 445 19.35 -26.92 -2.48
CA PRO A 445 18.32 -26.31 -3.34
C PRO A 445 17.42 -27.34 -4.04
N ASN A 446 17.88 -28.59 -4.15
CA ASN A 446 17.21 -29.68 -4.85
C ASN A 446 16.47 -30.63 -3.90
N ALA A 447 16.44 -30.32 -2.61
CA ALA A 447 15.69 -31.10 -1.63
C ALA A 447 14.25 -31.32 -2.10
N SER A 448 13.82 -32.59 -2.06
CA SER A 448 12.54 -33.05 -2.62
C SER A 448 11.33 -32.32 -2.03
N SER A 449 11.42 -31.94 -0.75
CA SER A 449 10.43 -31.10 -0.06
C SER A 449 11.07 -29.82 0.45
N PRO A 450 10.44 -28.64 0.24
CA PRO A 450 10.90 -27.42 0.87
C PRO A 450 10.69 -27.47 2.39
N GLN A 451 11.51 -26.74 3.13
CA GLN A 451 11.32 -26.54 4.58
C GLN A 451 10.01 -25.80 4.87
N PHE A 452 9.59 -24.93 3.95
CA PHE A 452 8.34 -24.19 4.03
C PHE A 452 7.86 -23.81 2.63
N SER A 453 6.54 -23.73 2.45
CA SER A 453 5.90 -23.11 1.29
C SER A 453 4.76 -22.22 1.75
N THR A 454 4.65 -21.04 1.16
CA THR A 454 3.47 -20.17 1.37
C THR A 454 2.19 -20.75 0.76
N GLY A 455 2.31 -21.75 -0.13
CA GLY A 455 1.28 -22.06 -1.12
C GLY A 455 1.03 -20.88 -2.07
N LEU A 456 -0.01 -20.98 -2.88
CA LEU A 456 -0.41 -19.91 -3.80
C LEU A 456 -0.93 -18.70 -3.02
N ILE A 457 -0.26 -17.57 -3.15
CA ILE A 457 -0.60 -16.30 -2.52
C ILE A 457 -0.73 -15.16 -3.54
N GLY A 458 -1.38 -14.09 -3.11
CA GLY A 458 -1.41 -12.82 -3.83
C GLY A 458 -2.66 -12.54 -4.66
N LYS A 459 -2.46 -11.76 -5.73
CA LYS A 459 -3.43 -11.10 -6.64
C LYS A 459 -3.59 -9.60 -6.38
N ASP A 460 -2.72 -8.99 -5.57
CA ASP A 460 -2.77 -7.54 -5.33
C ASP A 460 -2.43 -6.71 -6.58
N ASN A 461 -1.61 -7.28 -7.46
CA ASN A 461 -1.08 -6.69 -8.69
C ASN A 461 -0.21 -5.45 -8.46
N ALA A 462 0.44 -5.30 -7.30
CA ALA A 462 1.29 -4.13 -7.05
C ALA A 462 2.48 -4.04 -8.02
N ILE A 463 3.08 -5.20 -8.38
CA ILE A 463 4.19 -5.30 -9.35
C ILE A 463 3.79 -4.69 -10.71
N ALA A 464 2.59 -5.05 -11.19
CA ALA A 464 2.08 -4.56 -12.48
C ALA A 464 1.62 -3.09 -12.42
N ARG A 465 1.46 -2.51 -11.23
CA ARG A 465 0.77 -1.24 -11.02
C ARG A 465 1.65 -0.24 -10.29
N HIS A 466 2.96 -0.26 -10.57
CA HIS A 466 3.89 0.78 -10.10
C HIS A 466 3.91 0.91 -8.57
N GLY A 467 3.70 -0.21 -7.87
CA GLY A 467 3.66 -0.28 -6.41
C GLY A 467 4.94 -0.86 -5.83
N ILE A 468 5.20 -0.50 -4.57
CA ILE A 468 6.25 -1.07 -3.70
C ILE A 468 5.64 -1.81 -2.50
N HIS A 469 4.33 -2.03 -2.53
CA HIS A 469 3.54 -2.70 -1.49
C HIS A 469 2.11 -2.95 -1.99
N GLY A 470 1.45 -3.91 -1.33
CA GLY A 470 0.08 -4.34 -1.51
C GLY A 470 -0.47 -4.82 -0.16
N LEU A 471 -0.85 -6.10 -0.07
CA LEU A 471 -1.23 -6.70 1.22
C LEU A 471 0.00 -7.24 1.96
N TYR A 472 0.08 -6.90 3.23
CA TYR A 472 1.12 -7.37 4.13
C TYR A 472 0.85 -8.81 4.58
N GLN A 473 1.86 -9.67 4.52
CA GLN A 473 1.82 -11.03 5.04
C GLN A 473 3.10 -11.36 5.80
N LEU A 474 2.97 -11.99 6.96
CA LEU A 474 4.10 -12.43 7.77
C LEU A 474 4.05 -13.95 7.97
N PHE A 475 5.18 -14.60 7.74
CA PHE A 475 5.36 -16.03 7.95
C PHE A 475 6.55 -16.27 8.89
N SER A 476 6.40 -17.22 9.82
CA SER A 476 7.50 -17.68 10.68
C SER A 476 7.86 -19.12 10.29
N VAL A 477 9.06 -19.30 9.78
CA VAL A 477 9.55 -20.58 9.26
C VAL A 477 10.52 -21.20 10.26
N ASN A 478 10.12 -22.33 10.83
CA ASN A 478 10.97 -23.12 11.71
C ASN A 478 12.00 -23.89 10.88
N ILE A 479 13.28 -23.71 11.18
CA ILE A 479 14.43 -24.38 10.58
C ILE A 479 15.08 -25.26 11.66
N PRO A 480 14.96 -26.59 11.60
CA PRO A 480 15.65 -27.48 12.51
C PRO A 480 17.17 -27.31 12.41
N GLY A 481 17.85 -27.25 13.55
CA GLY A 481 19.29 -27.02 13.60
C GLY A 481 20.10 -28.08 12.85
N ASN A 482 19.61 -29.32 12.73
CA ASN A 482 20.25 -30.37 11.94
C ASN A 482 20.19 -30.15 10.41
N ARG A 483 19.48 -29.12 9.94
CA ARG A 483 19.53 -28.65 8.54
C ARG A 483 20.65 -27.65 8.30
N LEU A 484 21.25 -27.11 9.36
CA LEU A 484 22.33 -26.14 9.34
C LEU A 484 23.66 -26.81 9.72
N VAL A 485 24.76 -26.20 9.32
CA VAL A 485 26.12 -26.64 9.65
C VAL A 485 26.92 -25.50 10.29
N SER A 486 27.93 -25.82 11.10
CA SER A 486 28.92 -24.84 11.50
C SER A 486 29.77 -24.44 10.28
N GLY A 487 29.94 -23.15 10.04
CA GLY A 487 30.51 -22.58 8.83
C GLY A 487 29.41 -22.12 7.85
N PRO A 488 29.63 -22.29 6.53
CA PRO A 488 28.78 -21.70 5.50
C PRO A 488 27.43 -22.41 5.39
N ASN A 489 26.37 -21.61 5.31
CA ASN A 489 25.01 -22.05 5.05
C ASN A 489 24.38 -21.18 3.97
N THR A 490 23.39 -21.74 3.26
CA THR A 490 22.59 -21.03 2.28
C THR A 490 21.11 -21.29 2.50
N ILE A 491 20.30 -20.23 2.59
CA ILE A 491 18.85 -20.31 2.43
C ILE A 491 18.51 -19.99 0.98
N PHE A 492 17.71 -20.86 0.36
CA PHE A 492 17.18 -20.67 -0.98
C PHE A 492 15.73 -20.24 -0.87
N LEU A 493 15.40 -19.09 -1.47
CA LEU A 493 14.06 -18.59 -1.62
C LEU A 493 13.66 -18.81 -3.08
N ARG A 494 12.80 -19.80 -3.34
CA ARG A 494 12.30 -20.08 -4.69
C ARG A 494 10.90 -19.52 -4.86
N GLN A 495 10.73 -18.56 -5.76
CA GLN A 495 9.42 -18.29 -6.33
C GLN A 495 9.17 -19.43 -7.32
N SER A 496 8.19 -20.31 -7.03
CA SER A 496 8.02 -21.56 -7.79
C SER A 496 7.06 -21.47 -8.97
N ARG A 497 6.41 -20.31 -9.18
CA ARG A 497 5.32 -20.12 -10.14
C ARG A 497 5.81 -19.41 -11.40
N GLY A 498 5.70 -20.08 -12.55
CA GLY A 498 5.97 -19.51 -13.86
C GLY A 498 4.72 -19.14 -14.67
N GLY A 499 4.92 -18.86 -15.95
CA GLY A 499 3.87 -18.67 -16.97
C GLY A 499 3.23 -17.28 -17.02
N TYR A 500 3.11 -16.55 -15.90
CA TYR A 500 2.56 -15.20 -15.87
C TYR A 500 3.59 -14.15 -15.46
N ILE A 501 3.72 -13.08 -16.24
CA ILE A 501 4.81 -12.08 -16.16
C ILE A 501 4.90 -11.33 -14.82
N PHE A 502 3.79 -11.22 -14.10
CA PHE A 502 3.73 -10.54 -12.81
C PHE A 502 3.73 -11.51 -11.64
N SER A 503 3.99 -12.80 -11.88
CA SER A 503 4.09 -13.78 -10.80
C SER A 503 5.29 -13.44 -9.94
N GLY A 504 5.04 -13.06 -8.70
CA GLY A 504 6.11 -12.63 -7.81
C GLY A 504 5.66 -12.11 -6.47
N VAL A 505 6.64 -11.79 -5.63
CA VAL A 505 6.46 -11.15 -4.33
C VAL A 505 7.36 -9.94 -4.22
N MET A 506 7.00 -9.00 -3.36
CA MET A 506 7.93 -8.01 -2.84
C MET A 506 8.14 -8.32 -1.37
N TYR A 507 9.40 -8.42 -0.96
CA TYR A 507 9.72 -8.58 0.45
C TYR A 507 9.53 -7.24 1.16
N ASP A 508 9.13 -7.31 2.43
CA ASP A 508 9.22 -6.19 3.37
C ASP A 508 10.50 -6.37 4.18
N TYR A 509 10.62 -7.52 4.84
CA TYR A 509 11.70 -7.78 5.77
C TYR A 509 11.95 -9.28 5.94
N LEU A 510 13.23 -9.65 6.04
CA LEU A 510 13.65 -11.01 6.35
C LEU A 510 14.55 -10.98 7.58
N ARG A 511 14.35 -11.92 8.50
CA ARG A 511 15.22 -12.07 9.68
C ARG A 511 15.41 -13.53 10.03
N LEU A 512 16.67 -13.96 10.14
CA LEU A 512 16.98 -15.25 10.77
C LEU A 512 17.28 -15.03 12.25
N GLU A 513 16.56 -15.78 13.09
CA GLU A 513 16.72 -15.81 14.53
C GLU A 513 17.37 -17.12 14.96
N GLY A 514 18.28 -17.03 15.93
CA GLY A 514 18.81 -18.19 16.63
C GLY A 514 17.76 -18.86 17.51
N PRO A 515 18.11 -19.99 18.14
CA PRO A 515 17.28 -20.62 19.15
C PRO A 515 16.96 -19.67 20.30
N ALA A 516 15.78 -19.88 20.92
CA ALA A 516 15.48 -19.26 22.19
C ALA A 516 16.59 -19.61 23.20
N VAL A 517 17.11 -18.60 23.88
CA VAL A 517 18.10 -18.73 24.95
C VAL A 517 17.39 -18.66 26.29
#